data_AF-A0A838DYA3-F1
#
_entry.id   AF-A0A838DYA3-F1
#
_cell.length_a   1.000
_cell.length_b   1.000
_cell.length_c   1.000
_cell.angle_alpha   90.00
_cell.angle_beta   90.00
_cell.angle_gamma   90.00
#
_symmetry.space_group_name_H-M   'P 1'
#
loop_
_entity.id
_entity.type
_entity.pdbx_description
1 polymer ?
#
loop_
_entity_poly.entity_id
_entity_poly.type
_entity_poly.pdbx_seq_one_letter_code
_entity_poly.pdbx_strand_id
1 'polypeptide(L)'
;MTRFKIWCSVALLLALLVIGGAIISNPATASNNPPPPKHPVGKIFHSTFHLSQTYVDGIPAISVHSSPGSTLRNPSTPAFSENDVVAFLNKYGFYAGPLVQGAHLKIVFFQFVTAKQASDLMQGESVGRPDNYLVCYVKVRGPFLLTNVSMFRLPNGQSQSTAEFGDMVFDGHTGNDLVWGV
;
A
#
# COMPACT_ATOMS: atom_id res chain seq x y z
N MET A 1 -38.27 29.39 -34.18
CA MET A 1 -38.24 28.16 -33.36
C MET A 1 -36.87 28.04 -32.70
N THR A 2 -36.61 28.70 -31.56
CA THR A 2 -35.28 28.66 -30.88
C THR A 2 -35.35 29.20 -29.44
N ARG A 3 -36.36 28.80 -28.64
CA ARG A 3 -36.45 29.26 -27.23
C ARG A 3 -36.75 28.17 -26.19
N PHE A 4 -36.71 26.89 -26.56
CA PHE A 4 -37.11 25.79 -25.66
C PHE A 4 -35.98 24.93 -25.07
N LYS A 5 -34.70 25.22 -25.38
CA LYS A 5 -33.57 24.35 -24.97
C LYS A 5 -32.74 24.83 -23.77
N ILE A 6 -33.03 25.98 -23.18
CA ILE A 6 -32.15 26.58 -22.14
C ILE A 6 -32.59 26.21 -20.72
N TRP A 7 -33.83 25.77 -20.51
CA TRP A 7 -34.36 25.54 -19.15
C TRP A 7 -34.04 24.16 -18.54
N CYS A 8 -33.61 23.16 -19.33
CA CYS A 8 -33.27 21.84 -18.76
C CYS A 8 -31.87 21.78 -18.11
N SER A 9 -30.96 22.69 -18.44
CA SER A 9 -29.57 22.59 -17.96
C SER A 9 -29.36 23.11 -16.53
N VAL A 10 -30.26 23.97 -16.02
CA VAL A 10 -30.14 24.53 -14.67
C VAL A 10 -30.70 23.56 -13.61
N ALA A 11 -31.69 22.75 -13.95
CA ALA A 11 -32.29 21.78 -13.03
C ALA A 11 -31.35 20.60 -12.72
N LEU A 12 -30.50 20.17 -13.67
CA LEU A 12 -29.56 19.07 -13.45
C LEU A 12 -28.37 19.47 -12.57
N LEU A 13 -27.97 20.75 -12.59
CA LEU A 13 -26.83 21.27 -11.83
C LEU A 13 -27.19 21.51 -10.35
N LEU A 14 -28.47 21.79 -10.04
CA LEU A 14 -28.97 21.88 -8.66
C LEU A 14 -29.16 20.50 -8.00
N ALA A 15 -29.46 19.45 -8.76
CA ALA A 15 -29.60 18.10 -8.21
C ALA A 15 -28.27 17.49 -7.76
N LEU A 16 -27.14 17.89 -8.35
CA LEU A 16 -25.81 17.40 -7.97
C LEU A 16 -25.22 18.11 -6.74
N LEU A 17 -25.81 19.22 -6.28
CA LEU A 17 -25.35 19.95 -5.09
C LEU A 17 -25.99 19.46 -3.77
N VAL A 18 -26.98 18.56 -3.82
CA VAL A 18 -27.67 18.05 -2.61
C VAL A 18 -27.00 16.78 -2.02
N ILE A 19 -26.02 16.17 -2.70
CA ILE A 19 -25.30 14.98 -2.20
C ILE A 19 -23.96 15.35 -1.53
N GLY A 20 -23.67 16.64 -1.36
CA GLY A 20 -22.50 17.13 -0.62
C GLY A 20 -22.89 17.71 0.74
N GLY A 21 -23.11 16.87 1.75
CA GLY A 21 -23.48 17.42 3.07
C GLY A 21 -23.82 16.42 4.17
N ALA A 22 -22.92 15.48 4.46
CA ALA A 22 -22.95 14.77 5.74
C ALA A 22 -21.53 14.39 6.18
N ILE A 23 -20.69 15.40 6.44
CA ILE A 23 -19.53 15.19 7.33
C ILE A 23 -20.11 15.14 8.73
N ILE A 24 -20.35 13.93 9.24
CA ILE A 24 -20.65 13.71 10.65
C ILE A 24 -19.34 13.91 11.40
N SER A 25 -19.04 15.15 11.79
CA SER A 25 -18.05 15.43 12.82
C SER A 25 -18.66 15.01 14.16
N ASN A 26 -18.26 13.83 14.65
CA ASN A 26 -18.51 13.46 16.03
C ASN A 26 -17.78 14.46 16.93
N PRO A 27 -18.46 15.24 17.80
CA PRO A 27 -17.77 15.99 18.83
C PRO A 27 -17.19 14.96 19.81
N ALA A 28 -15.88 14.77 19.76
CA ALA A 28 -15.16 14.05 20.79
C ALA A 28 -15.39 14.81 22.11
N THR A 29 -16.25 14.24 22.96
CA THR A 29 -16.46 14.74 24.32
C THR A 29 -15.17 14.52 25.09
N ALA A 30 -14.45 15.60 25.39
CA ALA A 30 -13.27 15.55 26.24
C ALA A 30 -13.70 15.02 27.62
N SER A 31 -13.15 13.87 28.01
CA SER A 31 -13.30 13.34 29.36
C SER A 31 -12.64 14.29 30.36
N ASN A 32 -13.39 14.74 31.38
CA ASN A 32 -12.91 15.55 32.50
C ASN A 32 -12.06 14.73 33.50
N ASN A 33 -11.19 13.86 33.00
CA ASN A 33 -10.27 13.14 33.87
C ASN A 33 -9.23 14.14 34.43
N PRO A 34 -9.04 14.19 35.76
CA PRO A 34 -8.01 15.02 36.35
C PRO A 34 -6.64 14.65 35.75
N PRO A 35 -5.76 15.64 35.52
CA PRO A 35 -4.45 15.37 34.96
C PRO A 35 -3.71 14.36 35.85
N PRO A 36 -3.06 13.35 35.27
CA PRO A 36 -2.31 12.37 36.06
C PRO A 36 -1.28 13.09 36.94
N PRO A 37 -1.02 12.59 38.16
CA PRO A 37 -0.07 13.18 39.07
C PRO A 37 1.28 13.37 38.35
N LYS A 38 1.86 14.57 38.49
CA LYS A 38 3.17 14.90 37.94
C LYS A 38 4.21 13.99 38.59
N HIS A 39 4.60 12.93 37.89
CA HIS A 39 5.70 12.09 38.32
C HIS A 39 6.98 12.93 38.40
N PRO A 40 7.84 12.71 39.43
CA PRO A 40 9.11 13.40 39.53
C PRO A 40 9.91 13.14 38.27
N VAL A 41 10.26 14.24 37.58
CA VAL A 41 11.15 14.25 36.42
C VAL A 41 12.54 13.88 36.92
N GLY A 42 12.80 12.58 37.04
CA GLY A 42 14.14 12.05 37.17
C GLY A 42 14.95 12.49 35.96
N LYS A 43 16.19 12.94 36.16
CA LYS A 43 17.10 13.33 35.09
C LYS A 43 17.25 12.16 34.11
N ILE A 44 16.49 12.21 33.03
CA ILE A 44 16.61 11.26 31.92
C ILE A 44 17.98 11.54 31.30
N PHE A 45 18.94 10.67 31.58
CA PHE A 45 20.13 10.54 30.76
C PHE A 45 19.63 10.22 29.35
N HIS A 46 19.60 11.22 28.46
CA HIS A 46 19.42 11.04 27.04
C HIS A 46 20.68 10.35 26.51
N SER A 47 20.82 9.05 26.79
CA SER A 47 21.71 8.19 26.03
C SER A 47 21.06 8.06 24.66
N THR A 48 21.55 8.84 23.69
CA THR A 48 21.23 8.70 22.28
C THR A 48 21.76 7.34 21.82
N PHE A 49 21.00 6.28 22.10
CA PHE A 49 21.19 4.99 21.45
C PHE A 49 20.84 5.19 19.99
N HIS A 50 21.87 5.45 19.17
CA HIS A 50 21.77 5.26 17.74
C HIS A 50 21.68 3.75 17.49
N LEU A 51 20.45 3.22 17.54
CA LEU A 51 20.16 1.94 16.93
C LEU A 51 20.41 2.14 15.43
N SER A 52 21.54 1.65 14.93
CA SER A 52 21.71 1.46 13.50
C SER A 52 20.72 0.37 13.11
N GLN A 53 19.52 0.79 12.71
CA GLN A 53 18.48 -0.11 12.28
C GLN A 53 18.90 -0.61 10.90
N THR A 54 19.62 -1.74 10.87
CA THR A 54 19.94 -2.44 9.64
C THR A 54 18.64 -2.97 9.07
N TYR A 55 18.14 -2.30 8.04
CA TYR A 55 16.97 -2.76 7.30
C TYR A 55 17.34 -4.06 6.57
N VAL A 56 16.42 -5.02 6.53
CA VAL A 56 16.58 -6.20 5.69
C VAL A 56 16.35 -5.75 4.24
N ASP A 57 17.27 -6.10 3.35
CA ASP A 57 17.24 -5.64 1.95
C ASP A 57 16.01 -6.11 1.16
N GLY A 58 15.27 -7.09 1.68
CA GLY A 58 14.16 -7.75 0.98
C GLY A 58 14.63 -8.97 0.19
N ILE A 59 13.71 -9.57 -0.56
CA ILE A 59 13.98 -10.74 -1.40
C ILE A 59 14.20 -10.26 -2.84
N PRO A 60 15.32 -10.62 -3.51
CA PRO A 60 15.50 -10.29 -4.92
C PRO A 60 14.32 -10.76 -5.79
N ALA A 61 13.68 -9.82 -6.48
CA ALA A 61 12.48 -10.09 -7.27
C ALA A 61 12.59 -9.53 -8.69
N ILE A 62 12.71 -8.20 -8.83
CA ILE A 62 12.72 -7.52 -10.12
C ILE A 62 14.16 -7.26 -10.56
N SER A 63 14.50 -7.69 -11.78
CA SER A 63 15.77 -7.33 -12.40
C SER A 63 15.76 -5.85 -12.78
N VAL A 64 16.62 -5.04 -12.17
CA VAL A 64 16.73 -3.61 -12.45
C VAL A 64 17.65 -3.36 -13.65
N HIS A 65 17.28 -2.39 -14.51
CA HIS A 65 18.04 -2.08 -15.73
C HIS A 65 19.20 -1.11 -15.53
N SER A 66 19.36 -0.58 -14.32
CA SER A 66 20.44 0.38 -14.04
C SER A 66 21.74 -0.33 -13.76
N SER A 67 22.83 0.15 -14.38
CA SER A 67 24.16 -0.40 -14.18
C SER A 67 24.56 -0.35 -12.70
N PRO A 68 24.95 -1.49 -12.11
CA PRO A 68 25.55 -1.51 -10.78
C PRO A 68 26.89 -0.77 -10.87
N GLY A 69 26.92 0.48 -10.39
CA GLY A 69 28.11 1.33 -10.45
C GLY A 69 27.86 2.82 -10.66
N SER A 70 26.62 3.26 -10.95
CA SER A 70 26.30 4.68 -10.93
C SER A 70 26.17 5.18 -9.49
N THR A 71 27.24 5.76 -8.95
CA THR A 71 27.34 6.31 -7.59
C THR A 71 26.48 7.56 -7.35
N LEU A 72 25.76 8.04 -8.36
CA LEU A 72 24.87 9.19 -8.30
C LEU A 72 23.47 8.81 -8.79
N ARG A 73 22.85 7.84 -8.13
CA ARG A 73 21.45 7.56 -8.39
C ARG A 73 20.60 8.56 -7.64
N ASN A 74 19.76 9.29 -8.39
CA ASN A 74 18.79 10.17 -7.79
C ASN A 74 17.84 9.31 -6.92
N PRO A 75 17.72 9.59 -5.61
CA PRO A 75 16.86 8.82 -4.69
C PRO A 75 15.37 8.93 -5.03
N SER A 76 14.99 9.82 -5.94
CA SER A 76 13.61 9.93 -6.44
C SER A 76 13.39 9.21 -7.78
N THR A 77 14.43 8.58 -8.35
CA THR A 77 14.32 7.88 -9.63
C THR A 77 14.14 6.38 -9.42
N PRO A 78 13.03 5.78 -9.90
CA PRO A 78 12.81 4.35 -9.79
C PRO A 78 13.79 3.54 -10.65
N ALA A 79 14.04 2.31 -10.21
CA ALA A 79 15.03 1.43 -10.79
C ALA A 79 14.54 0.51 -11.91
N PHE A 80 13.24 0.36 -11.96
CA PHE A 80 12.51 -0.53 -12.84
C PHE A 80 11.19 0.14 -13.23
N SER A 81 10.48 -0.50 -14.14
CA SER A 81 9.22 -0.04 -14.72
C SER A 81 8.10 -1.04 -14.44
N GLU A 82 6.87 -0.67 -14.78
CA GLU A 82 5.72 -1.58 -14.72
C GLU A 82 5.94 -2.84 -15.58
N ASN A 83 6.58 -2.72 -16.75
CA ASN A 83 6.89 -3.86 -17.61
C ASN A 83 7.79 -4.90 -16.92
N ASP A 84 8.66 -4.46 -16.02
CA ASP A 84 9.55 -5.36 -15.28
C ASP A 84 8.78 -6.12 -14.19
N VAL A 85 7.81 -5.46 -13.55
CA VAL A 85 6.86 -6.12 -12.65
C VAL A 85 6.00 -7.13 -13.41
N VAL A 86 5.50 -6.77 -14.60
CA VAL A 86 4.75 -7.69 -15.47
C VAL A 86 5.61 -8.90 -15.83
N ALA A 87 6.88 -8.70 -16.20
CA ALA A 87 7.80 -9.78 -16.52
C ALA A 87 8.04 -10.70 -15.31
N PHE A 88 8.23 -10.13 -14.12
CA PHE A 88 8.35 -10.86 -12.86
C PHE A 88 7.11 -11.72 -12.57
N LEU A 89 5.91 -11.11 -12.60
CA LEU A 89 4.65 -11.79 -12.31
C LEU A 89 4.29 -12.86 -13.35
N ASN A 90 4.63 -12.64 -14.62
CA ASN A 90 4.45 -13.67 -15.66
C ASN A 90 5.38 -14.86 -15.45
N LYS A 91 6.58 -14.64 -14.89
CA LYS A 91 7.58 -15.69 -14.66
C LYS A 91 7.29 -16.49 -13.39
N TYR A 92 6.92 -15.82 -12.30
CA TYR A 92 6.84 -16.43 -10.97
C TYR A 92 5.42 -16.49 -10.39
N GLY A 93 4.46 -15.75 -10.95
CA GLY A 93 3.12 -15.61 -10.39
C GLY A 93 3.09 -14.70 -9.16
N PHE A 94 2.00 -14.79 -8.40
CA PHE A 94 1.82 -14.08 -7.13
C PHE A 94 2.11 -15.02 -5.95
N TYR A 95 2.73 -14.50 -4.88
CA TYR A 95 3.28 -15.31 -3.79
C TYR A 95 2.25 -16.19 -3.05
N ALA A 96 1.01 -15.72 -2.91
CA ALA A 96 -0.02 -16.46 -2.17
C ALA A 96 -0.37 -17.83 -2.77
N GLY A 97 -0.14 -18.00 -4.08
CA GLY A 97 -0.31 -19.25 -4.80
C GLY A 97 -0.77 -19.04 -6.25
N PRO A 98 -1.05 -20.15 -6.97
CA PRO A 98 -1.43 -20.09 -8.38
C PRO A 98 -2.81 -19.46 -8.58
N LEU A 99 -3.09 -19.00 -9.79
CA LEU A 99 -4.44 -18.59 -10.18
C LEU A 99 -5.40 -19.80 -10.18
N VAL A 100 -6.67 -19.55 -9.91
CA VAL A 100 -7.73 -20.53 -10.20
C VAL A 100 -7.72 -20.87 -11.69
N GLN A 101 -8.00 -22.12 -12.04
CA GLN A 101 -8.01 -22.58 -13.42
C GLN A 101 -8.88 -21.69 -14.33
N GLY A 102 -8.29 -21.23 -15.44
CA GLY A 102 -8.96 -20.35 -16.40
C GLY A 102 -8.94 -18.86 -16.05
N ALA A 103 -8.41 -18.47 -14.89
CA ALA A 103 -8.23 -17.06 -14.53
C ALA A 103 -6.94 -16.46 -15.10
N HIS A 104 -6.85 -15.13 -15.07
CA HIS A 104 -5.70 -14.36 -15.51
C HIS A 104 -5.31 -13.36 -14.41
N LEU A 105 -4.00 -13.21 -14.17
CA LEU A 105 -3.47 -12.17 -13.30
C LEU A 105 -3.57 -10.83 -14.02
N LYS A 106 -4.02 -9.80 -13.30
CA LYS A 106 -4.02 -8.42 -13.79
C LYS A 106 -3.40 -7.48 -12.76
N ILE A 107 -2.45 -6.66 -13.17
CA ILE A 107 -2.04 -5.48 -12.38
C ILE A 107 -3.18 -4.46 -12.47
N VAL A 108 -3.79 -4.14 -11.34
CA VAL A 108 -4.89 -3.16 -11.25
C VAL A 108 -4.42 -1.82 -10.68
N PHE A 109 -3.26 -1.80 -10.03
CA PHE A 109 -2.61 -0.59 -9.55
C PHE A 109 -1.10 -0.78 -9.56
N PHE A 110 -0.37 0.23 -10.03
CA PHE A 110 1.08 0.30 -10.02
C PHE A 110 1.48 1.75 -9.76
N GLN A 111 2.24 1.99 -8.68
CA GLN A 111 2.73 3.34 -8.41
C GLN A 111 4.02 3.33 -7.58
N PHE A 112 4.95 4.21 -7.95
CA PHE A 112 6.05 4.59 -7.08
C PHE A 112 5.58 5.63 -6.06
N VAL A 113 5.72 5.31 -4.78
CA VAL A 113 5.22 6.10 -3.65
C VAL A 113 6.25 6.09 -2.52
N THR A 114 6.02 6.87 -1.45
CA THR A 114 6.86 6.75 -0.27
C THR A 114 6.50 5.50 0.54
N ALA A 115 7.43 4.97 1.35
CA ALA A 115 7.18 3.80 2.18
C ALA A 115 5.99 4.01 3.14
N LYS A 116 5.80 5.23 3.66
CA LYS A 116 4.63 5.58 4.46
C LYS A 116 3.33 5.43 3.66
N GLN A 117 3.28 5.95 2.44
CA GLN A 117 2.09 5.83 1.58
C GLN A 117 1.80 4.37 1.22
N ALA A 118 2.84 3.57 0.94
CA ALA A 118 2.68 2.14 0.70
C ALA A 118 2.15 1.41 1.95
N SER A 119 2.63 1.76 3.15
CA SER A 119 2.10 1.22 4.41
C SER A 119 0.62 1.58 4.60
N ASP A 120 0.24 2.84 4.35
CA ASP A 120 -1.17 3.27 4.40
C ASP A 120 -2.04 2.48 3.40
N LEU A 121 -1.53 2.20 2.19
CA LEU A 121 -2.21 1.37 1.18
C LEU A 121 -2.30 -0.12 1.61
N MET A 122 -1.34 -0.61 2.38
CA MET A 122 -1.31 -1.93 2.99
C MET A 122 -2.04 -1.98 4.36
N GLN A 123 -2.94 -1.03 4.63
CA GLN A 123 -3.73 -0.98 5.87
C GLN A 123 -2.88 -0.87 7.16
N GLY A 124 -1.72 -0.23 7.07
CA GLY A 124 -0.81 0.00 8.19
C GLY A 124 0.29 -1.04 8.35
N GLU A 125 0.38 -2.04 7.46
CA GLU A 125 1.49 -2.99 7.46
C GLU A 125 2.84 -2.27 7.24
N SER A 126 3.86 -2.66 7.99
CA SER A 126 5.17 -2.02 7.88
C SER A 126 5.90 -2.50 6.63
N VAL A 127 6.43 -1.57 5.85
CA VAL A 127 7.27 -1.87 4.66
C VAL A 127 8.74 -2.07 5.05
N GLY A 128 9.13 -1.84 6.31
CA GLY A 128 10.51 -2.01 6.77
C GLY A 128 11.49 -1.01 6.12
N ARG A 129 11.02 0.20 5.79
CA ARG A 129 11.80 1.31 5.22
C ARG A 129 11.44 2.64 5.90
N PRO A 130 12.32 3.66 5.88
CA PRO A 130 11.99 5.01 6.34
C PRO A 130 10.78 5.59 5.60
N ASP A 131 9.93 6.37 6.27
CA ASP A 131 8.66 6.90 5.74
C ASP A 131 8.74 7.57 4.36
N ASN A 132 9.85 8.26 4.08
CA ASN A 132 10.10 9.01 2.84
C ASN A 132 10.87 8.21 1.78
N TYR A 133 11.19 6.94 2.04
CA TYR A 133 11.94 6.08 1.13
C TYR A 133 11.09 5.71 -0.09
N LEU A 134 11.69 5.70 -1.28
CA LEU A 134 10.98 5.37 -2.52
C LEU A 134 10.73 3.86 -2.63
N VAL A 135 9.46 3.48 -2.78
CA VAL A 135 9.03 2.10 -3.00
C VAL A 135 8.04 2.02 -4.15
N CYS A 136 7.79 0.82 -4.67
CA CYS A 136 6.74 0.56 -5.64
C CYS A 136 5.65 -0.27 -4.99
N TYR A 137 4.44 0.27 -4.89
CA TYR A 137 3.27 -0.48 -4.48
C TYR A 137 2.53 -0.99 -5.72
N VAL A 138 2.22 -2.29 -5.70
CA VAL A 138 1.55 -3.00 -6.79
C VAL A 138 0.36 -3.75 -6.22
N LYS A 139 -0.81 -3.55 -6.83
CA LYS A 139 -2.01 -4.33 -6.55
C LYS A 139 -2.34 -5.20 -7.76
N VAL A 140 -2.49 -6.49 -7.51
CA VAL A 140 -2.89 -7.47 -8.51
C VAL A 140 -4.28 -8.01 -8.22
N ARG A 141 -4.98 -8.39 -9.27
CA ARG A 141 -6.27 -9.09 -9.21
C ARG A 141 -6.12 -10.50 -9.78
N GLY A 142 -6.61 -11.46 -9.01
CA GLY A 142 -6.82 -12.86 -9.35
C GLY A 142 -8.31 -13.19 -9.38
N PRO A 143 -8.66 -14.48 -9.32
CA PRO A 143 -8.57 -15.19 -8.04
C PRO A 143 -7.33 -16.08 -7.89
N PHE A 144 -6.66 -15.97 -6.74
CA PHE A 144 -5.50 -16.76 -6.34
C PHE A 144 -5.93 -17.87 -5.38
N LEU A 145 -5.41 -19.08 -5.55
CA LEU A 145 -5.51 -20.16 -4.57
C LEU A 145 -4.51 -19.89 -3.44
N LEU A 146 -4.98 -19.96 -2.20
CA LEU A 146 -4.19 -19.65 -1.00
C LEU A 146 -3.38 -20.85 -0.51
N THR A 147 -2.60 -21.49 -1.40
CA THR A 147 -1.83 -22.71 -1.10
C THR A 147 -0.50 -22.46 -0.40
N ASN A 148 0.05 -21.25 -0.53
CA ASN A 148 1.36 -20.90 0.02
C ASN A 148 1.27 -20.01 1.27
N VAL A 149 0.06 -19.59 1.65
CA VAL A 149 -0.20 -18.94 2.93
C VAL A 149 -0.66 -19.97 3.94
N SER A 150 -0.19 -19.85 5.18
CA SER A 150 -0.78 -20.59 6.29
C SER A 150 -2.25 -20.21 6.40
N MET A 151 -3.15 -21.18 6.24
CA MET A 151 -4.59 -20.95 6.20
C MET A 151 -5.05 -20.05 7.35
N PHE A 152 -5.55 -18.85 7.00
CA PHE A 152 -6.34 -18.06 7.93
C PHE A 152 -7.65 -18.79 8.17
N ARG A 153 -7.83 -19.31 9.38
CA ARG A 153 -9.16 -19.71 9.83
C ARG A 153 -9.95 -18.46 10.10
N LEU A 154 -11.04 -18.28 9.36
CA LEU A 154 -12.00 -17.24 9.65
C LEU A 154 -12.62 -17.50 11.04
N PRO A 155 -13.15 -16.47 11.73
CA PRO A 155 -13.79 -16.63 13.04
C PRO A 155 -14.94 -17.65 13.05
N ASN A 156 -15.56 -17.91 11.89
CA ASN A 156 -16.61 -18.92 11.71
C ASN A 156 -16.06 -20.35 11.47
N GLY A 157 -14.74 -20.54 11.54
CA GLY A 157 -14.07 -21.83 11.31
C GLY A 157 -13.88 -22.22 9.85
N GLN A 158 -14.35 -21.42 8.90
CA GLN A 158 -14.14 -21.68 7.47
C GLN A 158 -12.72 -21.26 7.05
N SER A 159 -12.09 -22.07 6.20
CA SER A 159 -10.84 -21.67 5.55
C SER A 159 -11.17 -20.90 4.28
N GLN A 160 -10.61 -19.70 4.15
CA GLN A 160 -10.60 -19.01 2.88
C GLN A 160 -9.61 -19.73 1.95
N SER A 161 -10.10 -20.27 0.83
CA SER A 161 -9.27 -21.00 -0.14
C SER A 161 -8.77 -20.11 -1.28
N THR A 162 -9.38 -18.93 -1.46
CA THR A 162 -9.03 -17.99 -2.53
C THR A 162 -8.98 -16.55 -2.07
N ALA A 163 -8.13 -15.74 -2.70
CA ALA A 163 -8.15 -14.27 -2.59
C ALA A 163 -8.34 -13.64 -3.97
N GLU A 164 -9.21 -12.63 -4.07
CA GLU A 164 -9.42 -11.91 -5.32
C GLU A 164 -8.31 -10.91 -5.61
N PHE A 165 -7.69 -10.35 -4.57
CA PHE A 165 -6.63 -9.36 -4.70
C PHE A 165 -5.38 -9.80 -3.96
N GLY A 166 -4.27 -9.20 -4.38
CA GLY A 166 -2.99 -9.30 -3.70
C GLY A 166 -2.27 -7.98 -3.78
N ASP A 167 -1.56 -7.63 -2.73
CA ASP A 167 -0.76 -6.41 -2.62
C ASP A 167 0.71 -6.79 -2.49
N MET A 168 1.59 -6.00 -3.11
CA MET A 168 3.03 -6.19 -3.08
C MET A 168 3.74 -4.84 -2.96
N VAL A 169 4.85 -4.81 -2.23
CA VAL A 169 5.70 -3.64 -2.13
C VAL A 169 7.13 -4.02 -2.47
N PHE A 170 7.68 -3.37 -3.49
CA PHE A 170 9.07 -3.54 -3.89
C PHE A 170 9.90 -2.31 -3.51
N ASP A 171 11.17 -2.53 -3.18
CA ASP A 171 12.15 -1.46 -3.02
C ASP A 171 12.33 -0.73 -4.36
N GLY A 172 12.06 0.57 -4.41
CA GLY A 172 12.08 1.35 -5.65
C GLY A 172 13.46 1.46 -6.29
N HIS A 173 14.52 1.12 -5.56
CA HIS A 173 15.90 1.19 -6.03
C HIS A 173 16.50 -0.18 -6.36
N THR A 174 16.18 -1.22 -5.62
CA THR A 174 16.78 -2.55 -5.85
C THR A 174 15.86 -3.50 -6.59
N GLY A 175 14.54 -3.24 -6.60
CA GLY A 175 13.56 -4.18 -7.13
C GLY A 175 13.33 -5.39 -6.22
N ASN A 176 13.87 -5.38 -5.00
CA ASN A 176 13.62 -6.43 -4.02
C ASN A 176 12.18 -6.35 -3.50
N ASP A 177 11.52 -7.49 -3.35
CA ASP A 177 10.25 -7.60 -2.64
C ASP A 177 10.47 -7.37 -1.14
N LEU A 178 9.68 -6.47 -0.57
CA LEU A 178 9.77 -6.08 0.84
C LEU A 178 8.67 -6.73 1.67
N VAL A 179 7.44 -6.70 1.15
CA VAL A 179 6.25 -7.25 1.81
C VAL A 179 5.15 -7.49 0.78
N TRP A 180 4.32 -8.49 1.02
CA TRP A 180 3.12 -8.79 0.25
C TRP A 180 1.97 -9.22 1.16
N GLY A 181 0.74 -9.15 0.67
CA GLY A 181 -0.48 -9.50 1.42
C GLY A 181 -1.67 -9.84 0.52
N VAL A 182 -2.73 -10.38 1.10
CA VAL A 182 -4.02 -10.72 0.45
C VAL A 182 -5.20 -10.29 1.30
#